data_AF-A0A369BHA0-F1
#
_entry.id   AF-A0A369BHA0-F1
#
_cell.length_a   1.000
_cell.length_b   1.000
_cell.length_c   1.000
_cell.angle_alpha   90.00
_cell.angle_beta   90.00
_cell.angle_gamma   90.00
#
_symmetry.space_group_name_H-M   'P 1'
#
loop_
_entity.id
_entity.type
_entity.pdbx_description
1 polymer ?
#
loop_
_entity_poly.entity_id
_entity_poly.type
_entity_poly.pdbx_seq_one_letter_code
_entity_poly.pdbx_strand_id
1 'polypeptide(L)'
;MGVKCAVIAPSLIPKRPGDQVKTDRRDAEQLARLFRAGELTPIYVPGREDEALRELVRARESAKEDAHRARQRILKFLLRHQIEPPVTIKRRWTKKYRAWLGQLTFPYEPMQVAFSELLHALDEIEQRMGRLERALVEQASSSPVRNRKSVDLIKALVKEDA
;
A
#
# COMPACT_ATOMS: atom_id res chain seq x y z
N MET A 1 33.16 11.34 5.49
CA MET A 1 32.35 10.20 5.01
C MET A 1 32.49 10.10 3.50
N GLY A 2 33.07 9.01 2.99
CA GLY A 2 33.38 8.80 1.57
C GLY A 2 33.78 7.35 1.25
N VAL A 3 33.40 6.42 2.13
CA VAL A 3 33.74 5.01 2.02
C VAL A 3 32.64 4.34 1.18
N LYS A 4 33.04 3.54 0.19
CA LYS A 4 32.10 2.72 -0.58
C LYS A 4 31.51 1.65 0.34
N CYS A 5 30.20 1.69 0.52
CA CYS A 5 29.46 0.71 1.32
C CYS A 5 28.65 -0.20 0.39
N ALA A 6 28.63 -1.51 0.70
CA ALA A 6 27.78 -2.48 0.04
C ALA A 6 26.85 -3.13 1.07
N VAL A 7 25.56 -3.26 0.74
CA VAL A 7 24.57 -3.93 1.58
C VAL A 7 24.40 -5.36 1.10
N ILE A 8 24.55 -6.32 1.99
CA ILE A 8 24.49 -7.75 1.67
C ILE A 8 23.34 -8.38 2.47
N ALA A 9 22.50 -9.20 1.82
CA ALA A 9 21.48 -9.96 2.52
C ALA A 9 22.13 -11.11 3.32
N PRO A 10 21.79 -11.30 4.61
CA PRO A 10 22.37 -12.36 5.43
C PRO A 10 22.21 -13.77 4.86
N SER A 11 21.16 -14.01 4.08
CA SER A 11 20.88 -15.28 3.41
C SER A 11 21.81 -15.59 2.23
N LEU A 12 22.45 -14.57 1.64
CA LEU A 12 23.39 -14.71 0.53
C LEU A 12 24.84 -14.84 1.00
N ILE A 13 25.09 -14.75 2.31
CA ILE A 13 26.43 -14.85 2.88
C ILE A 13 26.79 -16.34 3.00
N PRO A 14 27.87 -16.81 2.34
CA PRO A 14 28.31 -18.19 2.47
C PRO A 14 28.65 -18.53 3.93
N LYS A 15 28.05 -19.61 4.46
CA LYS A 15 28.32 -20.12 5.80
C LYS A 15 28.77 -21.57 5.74
N ARG A 16 29.81 -21.91 6.50
CA ARG A 16 30.25 -23.30 6.65
C ARG A 16 29.35 -24.02 7.66
N PRO A 17 28.86 -25.23 7.36
CA PRO A 17 28.14 -26.04 8.32
C PRO A 17 29.00 -26.31 9.56
N GLY A 18 28.43 -26.16 10.76
CA GLY A 18 29.12 -26.44 12.03
C GLY A 18 29.90 -25.26 12.65
N ASP A 19 30.04 -24.13 11.95
CA ASP A 19 30.67 -22.92 12.51
C ASP A 19 29.61 -22.04 13.19
N GLN A 20 29.31 -22.34 14.46
CA GLN A 20 28.27 -21.67 15.26
C GLN A 20 28.81 -20.72 16.33
N VAL A 21 30.12 -20.47 16.36
CA VAL A 21 30.73 -19.58 17.36
C VAL A 21 30.58 -18.12 16.89
N LYS A 22 29.44 -17.52 17.22
CA LYS A 22 29.15 -16.13 16.91
C LYS A 22 29.93 -15.19 17.83
N THR A 23 30.86 -14.43 17.26
CA THR A 23 31.54 -13.32 17.95
C THR A 23 31.72 -12.17 16.96
N ASP A 24 31.44 -10.94 17.39
CA ASP A 24 31.48 -9.78 16.49
C ASP A 24 32.82 -9.61 15.77
N ARG A 25 33.93 -9.95 16.45
CA ARG A 25 35.28 -9.92 15.86
C ARG A 25 35.44 -10.92 14.71
N ARG A 26 35.02 -12.18 14.90
CA ARG A 26 35.16 -13.22 13.86
C ARG A 26 34.21 -12.95 12.69
N ASP A 27 32.99 -12.50 12.99
CA ASP A 27 32.00 -12.14 11.97
C ASP A 27 32.52 -10.99 11.10
N ALA A 28 33.09 -9.94 11.70
CA ALA A 28 33.69 -8.82 10.98
C ALA A 28 34.87 -9.25 10.09
N GLU A 29 35.78 -10.07 10.62
CA GLU A 29 36.91 -10.60 9.84
C GLU A 29 36.44 -11.49 8.67
N GLN A 30 35.44 -12.35 8.90
CA GLN A 30 34.87 -13.21 7.87
C GLN A 30 34.22 -12.39 6.76
N LEU A 31 33.40 -11.40 7.11
CA LEU A 31 32.79 -10.51 6.13
C LEU A 31 33.84 -9.75 5.33
N ALA A 32 34.90 -9.25 5.96
CA ALA A 32 35.99 -8.57 5.27
C ALA A 32 36.73 -9.52 4.30
N ARG A 33 36.96 -10.78 4.68
CA ARG A 33 37.56 -11.79 3.80
C ARG A 33 36.67 -12.10 2.60
N LEU A 34 35.39 -12.36 2.84
CA LEU A 34 34.41 -12.65 1.79
C LEU A 34 34.23 -11.45 0.84
N PHE A 35 34.20 -10.23 1.37
CA PHE A 35 34.12 -9.01 0.58
C PHE A 35 35.37 -8.83 -0.30
N ARG A 36 36.56 -9.05 0.27
CA ARG A 36 37.83 -9.00 -0.48
C ARG A 36 37.89 -10.07 -1.58
N ALA A 37 37.34 -11.25 -1.33
CA ALA A 37 37.27 -12.35 -2.30
C ALA A 37 36.21 -12.14 -3.39
N GLY A 38 35.35 -11.11 -3.27
CA GLY A 38 34.25 -10.89 -4.20
C GLY A 38 33.10 -11.90 -4.05
N GLU A 39 33.06 -12.64 -2.95
CA GLU A 39 32.06 -13.70 -2.70
C GLU A 39 30.73 -13.15 -2.14
N LEU A 40 30.69 -11.86 -1.78
CA LEU A 40 29.47 -11.22 -1.31
C LEU A 40 28.68 -10.65 -2.48
N THR A 41 27.41 -11.05 -2.61
CA THR A 41 26.49 -10.49 -3.59
C THR A 41 25.74 -9.29 -2.99
N PRO A 42 25.99 -8.05 -3.46
CA PRO A 42 25.26 -6.90 -2.95
C PRO A 42 23.81 -6.94 -3.40
N ILE A 43 22.93 -6.55 -2.49
CA ILE A 43 21.52 -6.33 -2.81
C ILE A 43 21.31 -4.91 -3.32
N TYR A 44 20.25 -4.74 -4.10
CA TYR A 44 19.80 -3.42 -4.52
C TYR A 44 19.33 -2.62 -3.31
N VAL A 45 19.92 -1.44 -3.11
CA VAL A 45 19.46 -0.45 -2.15
C VAL A 45 18.68 0.60 -2.91
N PRO A 46 17.39 0.79 -2.62
CA PRO A 46 16.57 1.83 -3.24
C PRO A 46 17.22 3.21 -3.13
N GLY A 47 17.29 3.92 -4.25
CA GLY A 47 17.75 5.30 -4.30
C GLY A 47 16.69 6.28 -3.83
N ARG A 48 17.03 7.57 -3.84
CA ARG A 48 16.08 8.64 -3.48
C ARG A 48 14.84 8.67 -4.38
N GLU A 49 15.01 8.36 -5.66
CA GLU A 49 13.91 8.31 -6.63
C GLU A 49 12.95 7.14 -6.34
N ASP A 50 13.47 5.96 -5.98
CA ASP A 50 12.62 4.83 -5.58
C ASP A 50 11.84 5.15 -4.29
N GLU A 51 12.48 5.83 -3.34
CA GLU A 51 11.85 6.20 -2.08
C GLU A 51 10.75 7.25 -2.31
N ALA A 52 10.96 8.21 -3.22
CA ALA A 52 9.92 9.14 -3.64
C ALA A 52 8.72 8.43 -4.30
N LEU A 53 8.97 7.40 -5.13
CA LEU A 53 7.91 6.60 -5.72
C LEU A 53 7.13 5.79 -4.67
N ARG A 54 7.82 5.25 -3.66
CA ARG A 54 7.18 4.54 -2.53
C ARG A 54 6.24 5.44 -1.74
N GLU A 55 6.50 6.73 -1.68
CA GLU A 55 5.61 7.67 -1.01
C GLU A 55 4.21 7.71 -1.64
N LEU A 56 4.12 7.57 -2.96
CA LEU A 56 2.83 7.42 -3.66
C LEU A 56 2.11 6.13 -3.26
N VAL A 57 2.85 5.03 -3.08
CA VAL A 57 2.28 3.73 -2.65
C VAL A 57 1.74 3.85 -1.22
N ARG A 58 2.51 4.42 -0.29
CA ARG A 58 2.07 4.65 1.09
C ARG A 58 0.85 5.57 1.17
N ALA A 59 0.82 6.63 0.36
CA ALA A 59 -0.31 7.53 0.27
C ALA A 59 -1.57 6.80 -0.21
N ARG A 60 -1.45 5.88 -1.18
CA ARG A 60 -2.55 5.04 -1.66
C ARG A 60 -3.05 4.08 -0.58
N GLU A 61 -2.15 3.41 0.14
CA GLU A 61 -2.51 2.51 1.25
C GLU A 61 -3.28 3.27 2.33
N SER A 62 -2.80 4.46 2.71
CA SER A 62 -3.50 5.33 3.66
C SER A 62 -4.90 5.70 3.19
N ALA A 63 -5.07 6.06 1.90
CA ALA A 63 -6.38 6.36 1.32
C ALA A 63 -7.31 5.12 1.30
N LYS A 64 -6.77 3.92 1.10
CA LYS A 64 -7.53 2.65 1.15
C LYS A 64 -8.06 2.38 2.57
N GLU A 65 -7.23 2.62 3.59
CA GLU A 65 -7.67 2.52 4.98
C GLU A 65 -8.75 3.56 5.32
N ASP A 66 -8.59 4.80 4.84
CA ASP A 66 -9.59 5.85 5.02
C ASP A 66 -10.93 5.48 4.36
N ALA A 67 -10.89 4.90 3.16
CA ALA A 67 -12.09 4.42 2.47
C ALA A 67 -12.78 3.31 3.29
N HIS A 68 -11.99 2.38 3.86
CA HIS A 68 -12.53 1.36 4.76
C HIS A 68 -13.21 1.98 5.98
N ARG A 69 -12.56 2.94 6.66
CA ARG A 69 -13.12 3.65 7.81
C ARG A 69 -14.41 4.38 7.46
N ALA A 70 -14.43 5.12 6.34
CA ALA A 70 -15.62 5.84 5.87
C ALA A 70 -16.79 4.89 5.58
N ARG A 71 -16.51 3.77 4.89
CA ARG A 71 -17.48 2.69 4.65
C ARG A 71 -18.07 2.16 5.96
N GLN A 72 -17.23 1.90 6.97
CA GLN A 72 -17.70 1.44 8.29
C GLN A 72 -18.56 2.49 9.00
N ARG A 73 -18.23 3.79 8.92
CA ARG A 73 -19.07 4.85 9.51
C ARG A 73 -20.47 4.86 8.91
N ILE A 74 -20.60 4.74 7.59
CA ILE A 74 -21.90 4.62 6.90
C ILE A 74 -22.65 3.38 7.39
N LEU A 75 -22.01 2.21 7.47
CA LEU A 75 -22.65 1.00 7.97
C LEU A 75 -23.14 1.13 9.41
N LYS A 76 -22.35 1.78 10.28
CA LYS A 76 -22.74 2.03 11.67
C LYS A 76 -23.88 3.03 11.78
N PHE A 77 -23.93 4.03 10.91
CA PHE A 77 -25.06 4.94 10.81
C PHE A 77 -26.34 4.16 10.45
N LEU A 78 -26.32 3.39 9.36
CA LEU A 78 -27.47 2.58 8.93
C LEU A 78 -27.93 1.61 10.04
N LEU A 79 -26.98 0.94 10.70
CA LEU A 79 -27.28 0.02 11.80
C LEU A 79 -27.96 0.71 12.98
N ARG A 80 -27.49 1.90 13.39
CA ARG A 80 -28.09 2.68 14.48
C ARG A 80 -29.55 3.02 14.20
N HIS A 81 -29.88 3.23 12.93
CA HIS A 81 -31.22 3.59 12.47
C HIS A 81 -32.02 2.40 11.94
N GLN A 82 -31.51 1.17 12.11
CA GLN A 82 -32.17 -0.07 11.70
C GLN A 82 -32.53 -0.09 10.21
N ILE A 83 -31.69 0.51 9.37
CA ILE A 83 -31.87 0.56 7.92
C ILE A 83 -31.08 -0.57 7.28
N GLU A 84 -31.79 -1.44 6.57
CA GLU A 84 -31.20 -2.56 5.84
C GLU A 84 -31.29 -2.34 4.33
N PRO A 85 -30.28 -2.81 3.57
CA PRO A 85 -30.37 -2.79 2.12
C PRO A 85 -31.47 -3.72 1.60
N PRO A 86 -32.13 -3.37 0.48
CA PRO A 86 -33.09 -4.23 -0.18
C PRO A 86 -32.50 -5.62 -0.47
N VAL A 87 -33.33 -6.66 -0.34
CA VAL A 87 -32.95 -8.07 -0.60
C VAL A 87 -32.40 -8.31 -2.01
N THR A 88 -32.72 -7.43 -2.96
CA THR A 88 -32.20 -7.45 -4.33
C THR A 88 -30.69 -7.14 -4.41
N ILE A 89 -30.14 -6.45 -3.40
CA ILE A 89 -28.73 -6.04 -3.33
C ILE A 89 -27.96 -7.03 -2.47
N LYS A 90 -27.40 -8.06 -3.10
CA LYS A 90 -26.65 -9.14 -2.42
C LYS A 90 -25.27 -8.72 -1.91
N ARG A 91 -24.66 -7.68 -2.49
CA ARG A 91 -23.27 -7.25 -2.18
C ARG A 91 -23.22 -5.75 -1.89
N ARG A 92 -22.60 -5.40 -0.76
CA ARG A 92 -22.31 -4.01 -0.36
C ARG A 92 -21.27 -3.37 -1.28
N TRP A 93 -21.26 -2.05 -1.33
CA TRP A 93 -20.31 -1.21 -2.10
C TRP A 93 -20.29 -1.44 -3.62
N THR A 94 -21.30 -2.14 -4.15
CA THR A 94 -21.55 -2.20 -5.59
C THR A 94 -22.19 -0.90 -6.10
N LYS A 95 -22.19 -0.67 -7.41
CA LYS A 95 -22.90 0.47 -8.03
C LYS A 95 -24.37 0.53 -7.61
N LYS A 96 -25.05 -0.63 -7.54
CA LYS A 96 -26.44 -0.72 -7.07
C LYS A 96 -26.58 -0.32 -5.59
N TYR A 97 -25.66 -0.76 -4.75
CA TYR A 97 -25.63 -0.37 -3.33
C TYR A 97 -25.42 1.14 -3.16
N ARG A 98 -24.47 1.74 -3.91
CA ARG A 98 -24.24 3.20 -3.93
C ARG A 98 -25.47 3.98 -4.36
N ALA A 99 -26.12 3.57 -5.45
CA ALA A 99 -27.35 4.21 -5.92
C ALA A 99 -28.45 4.14 -4.86
N TRP A 100 -28.60 3.00 -4.18
CA TRP A 100 -29.55 2.85 -3.08
C TRP A 100 -29.23 3.77 -1.89
N LEU A 101 -27.96 3.88 -1.47
CA LEU A 101 -27.58 4.82 -0.41
C LEU A 101 -28.00 6.25 -0.74
N GLY A 102 -27.80 6.70 -1.99
CA GLY A 102 -28.20 8.03 -2.43
C GLY A 102 -29.72 8.26 -2.53
N GLN A 103 -30.52 7.19 -2.48
CA GLN A 103 -31.98 7.27 -2.48
C GLN A 103 -32.58 7.29 -1.07
N LEU A 104 -31.77 7.15 -0.02
CA LEU A 104 -32.26 7.17 1.35
C LEU A 104 -32.70 8.60 1.73
N THR A 105 -33.95 8.68 2.17
CA THR A 105 -34.55 9.90 2.72
C THR A 105 -34.82 9.71 4.20
N PHE A 106 -34.54 10.73 5.01
CA PHE A 106 -34.75 10.70 6.45
C PHE A 106 -35.85 11.68 6.88
N PRO A 107 -36.58 11.38 7.96
CA PRO A 107 -37.66 12.25 8.44
C PRO A 107 -37.17 13.57 9.03
N TYR A 108 -35.89 13.67 9.40
CA TYR A 108 -35.30 14.85 10.01
C TYR A 108 -34.16 15.39 9.16
N GLU A 109 -34.20 16.69 8.85
CA GLU A 109 -33.19 17.36 8.03
C GLU A 109 -31.75 17.21 8.58
N PRO A 110 -31.48 17.38 9.90
CA PRO A 110 -30.12 17.19 10.42
C PRO A 110 -29.55 15.79 10.17
N MET A 111 -30.43 14.77 10.14
CA MET A 111 -30.06 13.40 9.85
C MET A 111 -29.70 13.21 8.37
N GLN A 112 -30.46 13.85 7.48
CA GLN A 112 -30.19 13.86 6.04
C GLN A 112 -28.85 14.52 5.74
N VAL A 113 -28.58 15.68 6.34
CA VAL A 113 -27.29 16.38 6.21
C VAL A 113 -26.14 15.50 6.71
N ALA A 114 -26.25 14.96 7.92
CA ALA A 114 -25.21 14.10 8.48
C ALA A 114 -24.90 12.87 7.61
N PHE A 115 -25.92 12.23 7.05
CA PHE A 115 -25.73 11.08 6.17
C PHE A 115 -25.11 11.47 4.83
N SER A 116 -25.55 12.60 4.26
CA SER A 116 -25.01 13.13 3.00
C SER A 116 -23.52 13.45 3.12
N GLU A 117 -23.09 14.04 4.25
CA GLU A 117 -21.68 14.30 4.54
C GLU A 117 -20.84 13.01 4.65
N LEU A 118 -21.41 11.93 5.20
CA LEU A 118 -20.73 10.63 5.21
C LEU A 118 -20.53 10.06 3.81
N LEU A 119 -21.50 10.24 2.91
CA LEU A 119 -21.38 9.82 1.51
C LEU A 119 -20.36 10.68 0.77
N HIS A 120 -20.41 12.01 0.92
CA HIS A 120 -19.45 12.94 0.32
C HIS A 120 -18.01 12.62 0.74
N ALA A 121 -17.78 12.40 2.05
CA ALA A 121 -16.45 12.04 2.55
C ALA A 121 -15.93 10.74 1.90
N LEU A 122 -16.80 9.74 1.71
CA LEU A 122 -16.41 8.51 1.01
C LEU A 122 -16.04 8.77 -0.46
N ASP A 123 -16.84 9.59 -1.15
CA ASP A 123 -16.59 9.93 -2.56
C ASP A 123 -15.29 10.72 -2.73
N GLU A 124 -14.99 11.68 -1.84
CA GLU A 124 -13.73 12.43 -1.85
C GLU A 124 -12.51 11.52 -1.65
N ILE A 125 -12.61 10.56 -0.72
CA ILE A 125 -11.54 9.59 -0.47
C ILE A 125 -11.32 8.72 -1.71
N GLU A 126 -12.40 8.25 -2.36
CA GLU A 126 -12.28 7.43 -3.57
C GLU A 126 -11.73 8.22 -4.76
N GLN A 127 -12.10 9.49 -4.90
CA GLN A 127 -11.49 10.38 -5.90
C GLN A 127 -10.00 10.61 -5.62
N ARG A 128 -9.62 10.80 -4.34
CA ARG A 128 -8.21 10.92 -3.93
C ARG A 128 -7.44 9.65 -4.27
N MET A 129 -8.00 8.48 -3.97
CA MET A 129 -7.43 7.18 -4.32
C MET A 129 -7.24 7.05 -5.84
N GLY A 130 -8.24 7.42 -6.63
CA GLY A 130 -8.15 7.40 -8.10
C GLY A 130 -7.14 8.42 -8.69
N ARG A 131 -6.87 9.55 -8.01
CA ARG A 131 -5.76 10.44 -8.37
C ARG A 131 -4.40 9.80 -8.10
N LEU A 132 -4.24 9.16 -6.94
CA LEU A 132 -3.00 8.47 -6.55
C LEU A 132 -2.71 7.27 -7.48
N GLU A 133 -3.74 6.49 -7.83
CA GLU A 133 -3.60 5.36 -8.75
C GLU A 133 -3.18 5.81 -10.16
N ARG A 134 -3.76 6.90 -10.67
CA ARG A 134 -3.32 7.49 -11.95
C ARG A 134 -1.86 7.94 -11.90
N ALA A 135 -1.45 8.63 -10.84
CA ALA A 135 -0.07 9.06 -10.67
C ALA A 135 0.89 7.85 -10.60
N LEU A 136 0.52 6.78 -9.89
CA LEU A 136 1.31 5.55 -9.84
C LEU A 136 1.47 4.90 -11.23
N VAL A 137 0.40 4.83 -12.03
CA VAL A 137 0.45 4.27 -13.40
C VAL A 137 1.31 5.12 -14.33
N GLU A 138 1.24 6.45 -14.22
CA GLU A 138 2.05 7.38 -15.00
C GLU A 138 3.54 7.26 -14.67
N GLN A 139 3.89 7.21 -13.37
CA GLN A 139 5.27 6.99 -12.93
C GLN A 139 5.80 5.61 -13.33
N ALA A 140 4.96 4.57 -13.25
CA ALA A 140 5.31 3.23 -13.72
C ALA A 140 5.53 3.12 -15.24
N SER A 141 4.98 4.07 -16.02
CA SER A 141 5.10 4.09 -17.48
C SER A 141 6.24 5.00 -17.97
N SER A 142 6.51 6.09 -17.26
CA SER A 142 7.55 7.06 -17.61
C SER A 142 8.93 6.70 -17.06
N SER A 143 8.99 5.96 -15.96
CA SER A 143 10.27 5.62 -15.34
C SER A 143 10.94 4.49 -16.12
N PRO A 144 12.12 4.70 -16.72
CA PRO A 144 12.92 3.65 -17.34
C PRO A 144 13.57 2.83 -16.22
N VAL A 145 12.77 2.18 -15.38
CA VAL A 145 13.33 1.50 -14.21
C VAL A 145 14.06 0.25 -14.67
N ARG A 146 15.38 0.32 -14.53
CA ARG A 146 16.39 -0.73 -14.68
C ARG A 146 16.10 -2.01 -13.85
N ASN A 147 15.00 -2.03 -13.09
CA ASN A 147 14.56 -3.11 -12.23
C ASN A 147 13.05 -3.38 -12.43
N ARG A 148 12.73 -4.26 -13.40
CA ARG A 148 11.36 -4.75 -13.72
C ARG A 148 10.53 -5.10 -12.49
N LYS A 149 11.16 -5.62 -11.43
CA LYS A 149 10.48 -6.11 -10.21
C LYS A 149 9.67 -5.04 -9.48
N SER A 150 10.16 -3.80 -9.40
CA SER A 150 9.44 -2.72 -8.69
C SER A 150 8.20 -2.26 -9.46
N VAL A 151 8.30 -2.18 -10.78
CA VAL A 151 7.21 -1.79 -11.67
C VAL A 151 6.15 -2.90 -11.73
N ASP A 152 6.57 -4.16 -11.77
CA ASP A 152 5.67 -5.31 -11.74
C ASP A 152 4.93 -5.42 -10.41
N LEU A 153 5.58 -5.07 -9.28
CA LEU A 153 4.93 -4.99 -7.97
C LEU A 153 3.86 -3.89 -7.93
N ILE A 154 4.17 -2.70 -8.45
CA ILE A 154 3.20 -1.59 -8.53
C ILE A 154 2.02 -1.97 -9.44
N LYS A 155 2.27 -2.60 -10.59
CA LYS A 155 1.22 -3.08 -11.50
C LYS A 155 0.36 -4.19 -10.88
N ALA A 156 0.95 -5.08 -10.09
CA ALA A 156 0.23 -6.12 -9.36
C ALA A 156 -0.67 -5.51 -8.27
N LEU A 157 -0.14 -4.56 -7.48
CA LEU A 157 -0.90 -3.87 -6.42
C LEU A 157 -2.07 -3.03 -6.95
N VAL A 158 -2.00 -2.55 -8.20
CA VAL A 158 -3.11 -1.83 -8.87
C VAL A 158 -4.13 -2.81 -9.47
N LYS A 159 -3.71 -4.00 -9.91
CA LYS A 159 -4.61 -5.01 -10.50
C LYS A 159 -5.38 -5.85 -9.48
N GLU A 160 -4.83 -6.09 -8.29
CA GLU A 160 -5.50 -6.90 -7.26
C GLU A 160 -6.76 -6.24 -6.66
N ASP A 161 -6.94 -4.93 -6.88
CA ASP A 161 -8.04 -4.13 -6.32
C ASP A 161 -9.16 -3.79 -7.32
N ALA A 162 -9.10 -4.29 -8.57
CA ALA A 162 -10.09 -4.08 -9.64
C ALA A 162 -11.02 -5.29 -9.83
#